data_AF-A0A7X8WDQ1-F1
#
_entry.id   AF-A0A7X8WDQ1-F1
#
_cell.length_a   1.000
_cell.length_b   1.000
_cell.length_c   1.000
_cell.angle_alpha   90.00
_cell.angle_beta   90.00
_cell.angle_gamma   90.00
#
_symmetry.space_group_name_H-M   'P 1'
#
loop_
_entity.id
_entity.type
_entity.pdbx_description
1 polymer ?
#
loop_
_entity_poly.entity_id
_entity_poly.type
_entity_poly.pdbx_seq_one_letter_code
_entity_poly.pdbx_strand_id
1 'polypeptide(L)'
;MAKNTHLTLEERFTISNLLDKRASFKFIGIEIDRDCTTISKEVRNHRIYKKTGAIGLGYNSCINRRKCEHRRLCPNCKRSRFCWSCSACNSVCPDFVKESCKRLKTAPYVCNGCSDFKKCTLEKCFYQAATAEKEYRQILSEARQGISLSEAEVKYLDTLISPLIMKGQSLNHICAS
;
A
#
# COMPACT_ATOMS: atom_id res chain seq x y z
N MET A 1 10.74 -19.43 25.92
CA MET A 1 11.52 -18.52 25.04
C MET A 1 10.54 -17.57 24.38
N ALA A 2 10.67 -16.26 24.62
CA ALA A 2 9.78 -15.28 24.00
C ALA A 2 9.97 -15.34 22.47
N LYS A 3 8.98 -15.88 21.75
CA LYS A 3 8.92 -15.75 20.29
C LYS A 3 8.84 -14.26 20.02
N ASN A 4 9.88 -13.67 19.42
CA ASN A 4 9.81 -12.30 18.92
C ASN A 4 8.66 -12.23 17.89
N THR A 5 7.45 -11.86 18.31
CA THR A 5 6.25 -11.89 17.46
C THR A 5 6.28 -10.81 16.38
N HIS A 6 7.07 -9.75 16.62
CA HIS A 6 7.15 -8.60 15.75
C HIS A 6 8.51 -8.52 15.07
N LEU A 7 8.51 -7.97 13.86
CA LEU A 7 9.75 -7.59 13.19
C LEU A 7 10.33 -6.34 13.88
N THR A 8 11.64 -6.32 14.05
CA THR A 8 12.38 -5.15 14.51
C THR A 8 12.61 -4.17 13.35
N LEU A 9 12.97 -2.94 13.68
CA LEU A 9 13.33 -1.95 12.67
C LEU A 9 14.53 -2.40 11.83
N GLU A 10 15.53 -3.02 12.45
CA GLU A 10 16.71 -3.55 11.76
C GLU A 10 16.33 -4.66 10.76
N GLU A 11 15.49 -5.61 11.18
CA GLU A 11 14.96 -6.65 10.29
C GLU A 11 14.23 -6.04 9.09
N ARG A 12 13.41 -5.00 9.31
CA ARG A 12 12.72 -4.27 8.23
C ARG A 12 13.70 -3.61 7.26
N PHE A 13 14.79 -3.01 7.76
CA PHE A 13 15.84 -2.47 6.91
C PHE A 13 16.54 -3.55 6.09
N THR A 14 16.85 -4.69 6.70
CA THR A 14 17.43 -5.85 6.01
C THR A 14 16.51 -6.35 4.89
N ILE A 15 15.20 -6.48 5.15
CA ILE A 15 14.20 -6.82 4.13
C ILE A 15 14.25 -5.81 2.98
N SER A 16 14.21 -4.50 3.27
CA SER A 16 14.24 -3.44 2.25
C SER A 16 15.49 -3.52 1.37
N ASN A 17 16.67 -3.65 1.98
CA ASN A 17 17.95 -3.71 1.28
C ASN A 17 18.08 -4.97 0.41
N LEU A 18 17.63 -6.12 0.91
CA LEU A 18 17.67 -7.37 0.16
C LEU A 18 16.66 -7.40 -0.98
N LEU A 19 15.50 -6.76 -0.81
CA LEU A 19 14.54 -6.55 -1.90
C LEU A 19 15.13 -5.68 -3.01
N ASP A 20 15.90 -4.64 -2.67
CA ASP A 20 16.62 -3.82 -3.65
C ASP A 20 17.67 -4.63 -4.43
N LYS A 21 18.24 -5.65 -3.80
CA LYS A 21 19.14 -6.64 -4.43
C LYS A 21 18.41 -7.77 -5.16
N ARG A 22 17.07 -7.75 -5.22
CA ARG A 22 16.22 -8.79 -5.83
C ARG A 22 16.34 -10.16 -5.15
N ALA A 23 16.63 -10.21 -3.86
CA ALA A 23 16.65 -11.45 -3.12
C ALA A 23 15.24 -12.08 -3.03
N SER A 24 15.17 -13.41 -2.97
CA SER A 24 13.91 -14.13 -2.74
C SER A 24 13.48 -14.04 -1.27
N PHE A 25 12.18 -14.14 -0.98
CA PHE A 25 11.69 -14.20 0.40
C PHE A 25 12.29 -15.36 1.21
N LYS A 26 12.64 -16.47 0.55
CA LYS A 26 13.31 -17.59 1.20
C LYS A 26 14.71 -17.20 1.68
N PHE A 27 15.49 -16.54 0.83
CA PHE A 27 16.82 -16.07 1.20
C PHE A 27 16.75 -15.01 2.31
N ILE A 28 15.86 -14.03 2.18
CA ILE A 28 15.65 -13.00 3.20
C ILE A 28 15.27 -13.66 4.53
N GLY A 29 14.40 -14.67 4.51
CA GLY A 29 13.99 -15.39 5.71
C GLY A 29 15.15 -16.07 6.43
N ILE A 30 16.06 -16.69 5.67
CA ILE A 30 17.28 -17.28 6.24
C ILE A 30 18.17 -16.20 6.87
N GLU A 31 18.34 -15.05 6.22
CA GLU A 31 19.23 -13.98 6.70
C GLU A 31 18.79 -13.40 8.05
N ILE A 32 17.48 -13.21 8.26
CA ILE A 32 16.93 -12.60 9.48
C ILE A 32 16.31 -13.62 10.45
N ASP A 33 16.50 -14.91 10.22
CA ASP A 33 15.90 -16.02 10.97
C ASP A 33 14.36 -15.91 11.11
N ARG A 34 13.68 -15.62 9.99
CA ARG A 34 12.21 -15.52 9.89
C ARG A 34 11.65 -16.41 8.80
N ASP A 35 10.42 -16.87 8.99
CA ASP A 35 9.72 -17.59 7.93
C ASP A 35 9.43 -16.68 6.72
N CYS A 36 9.58 -17.23 5.52
CA CYS A 36 9.36 -16.50 4.27
C CYS A 36 7.92 -15.96 4.14
N THR A 37 6.93 -16.60 4.77
CA THR A 37 5.54 -16.12 4.79
C THR A 37 5.38 -14.88 5.67
N THR A 38 6.18 -14.72 6.73
CA THR A 38 6.22 -13.50 7.54
C THR A 38 6.68 -12.32 6.70
N ILE A 39 7.77 -12.48 5.94
CA ILE A 39 8.28 -11.45 5.03
C ILE A 39 7.26 -11.14 3.92
N SER A 40 6.63 -12.17 3.36
CA SER A 40 5.58 -12.00 2.35
C SER A 40 4.36 -11.22 2.88
N LYS A 41 3.98 -11.43 4.15
CA LYS A 41 2.90 -10.65 4.81
C LYS A 41 3.33 -9.21 5.05
N GLU A 42 4.51 -9.01 5.65
CA GLU A 42 5.10 -7.69 5.90
C GLU A 42 5.13 -6.84 4.63
N VAL A 43 5.70 -7.38 3.55
CA VAL A 43 5.84 -6.67 2.27
C VAL A 43 4.47 -6.36 1.65
N ARG A 44 3.50 -7.27 1.74
CA ARG A 44 2.16 -7.02 1.18
C ARG A 44 1.38 -5.98 1.97
N ASN A 45 1.53 -5.96 3.29
CA ASN A 45 0.82 -5.05 4.17
C ASN A 45 1.38 -3.63 4.09
N HIS A 46 2.71 -3.48 3.96
CA HIS A 46 3.39 -2.18 4.06
C HIS A 46 3.97 -1.67 2.74
N ARG A 47 3.45 -2.13 1.59
CA ARG A 47 3.87 -1.63 0.28
C ARG A 47 3.21 -0.31 -0.09
N ILE A 48 3.97 0.57 -0.72
CA ILE A 48 3.58 1.92 -1.08
C ILE A 48 3.46 2.02 -2.59
N TYR A 49 2.31 2.50 -3.07
CA TYR A 49 2.10 2.77 -4.49
C TYR A 49 2.50 4.20 -4.83
N LYS A 50 3.30 4.36 -5.89
CA LYS A 50 3.76 5.65 -6.40
C LYS A 50 3.42 5.74 -7.89
N LYS A 51 2.58 6.72 -8.25
CA LYS A 51 2.26 7.08 -9.64
C LYS A 51 3.39 7.89 -10.26
N THR A 52 4.59 7.31 -10.28
CA THR A 52 5.81 7.93 -10.81
C THR A 52 6.29 7.15 -12.04
N GLY A 53 6.58 7.88 -13.12
CA GLY A 53 7.14 7.29 -14.32
C GLY A 53 8.64 7.00 -14.21
N ALA A 54 9.26 6.80 -15.36
CA ALA A 54 10.70 6.66 -15.51
C ALA A 54 11.39 8.04 -15.58
N ILE A 55 12.72 8.08 -15.52
CA ILE A 55 13.47 9.33 -15.67
C ILE A 55 13.13 9.95 -17.03
N GLY A 56 12.66 11.21 -17.02
CA GLY A 56 12.23 11.92 -18.23
C GLY A 56 10.87 11.48 -18.81
N LEU A 57 10.18 10.50 -18.19
CA LEU A 57 8.91 9.98 -18.64
C LEU A 57 7.84 10.12 -17.54
N GLY A 58 6.68 10.67 -17.90
CA GLY A 58 5.54 10.76 -16.99
C GLY A 58 4.98 9.37 -16.64
N TYR A 59 4.24 9.31 -15.53
CA TYR A 59 3.41 8.14 -15.23
C TYR A 59 2.36 7.94 -16.33
N ASN A 60 2.40 6.78 -16.97
CA ASN A 60 1.44 6.37 -18.00
C ASN A 60 1.16 4.88 -17.84
N SER A 61 -0.06 4.58 -17.41
CA SER A 61 -0.58 3.23 -17.21
C SER A 61 -1.47 2.74 -18.35
N CYS A 62 -1.55 3.44 -19.48
CA CYS A 62 -2.36 3.01 -20.62
C CYS A 62 -1.74 1.80 -21.33
N ILE A 63 -2.45 0.69 -21.48
CA ILE A 63 -1.98 -0.52 -22.19
C ILE A 63 -1.58 -0.21 -23.65
N ASN A 64 -2.30 0.73 -24.29
CA ASN A 64 -2.11 1.12 -25.67
C ASN A 64 -0.93 2.09 -25.86
N ARG A 65 -0.29 2.57 -24.78
CA ARG A 65 0.72 3.64 -24.84
C ARG A 65 1.77 3.42 -25.93
N ARG A 66 2.34 2.23 -26.10
CA ARG A 66 3.40 2.02 -27.10
C ARG A 66 2.94 2.08 -28.56
N LYS A 67 1.65 1.88 -28.83
CA LYS A 67 1.07 1.82 -30.19
C LYS A 67 0.06 2.94 -30.45
N CYS A 68 -0.22 3.77 -29.45
CA CYS A 68 -1.21 4.84 -29.54
C CYS A 68 -0.71 5.95 -30.46
N GLU A 69 -1.48 6.24 -31.50
CA GLU A 69 -1.17 7.27 -32.49
C GLU A 69 -1.75 8.64 -32.12
N HIS A 70 -2.53 8.72 -31.04
CA HIS A 70 -3.09 9.98 -30.57
C HIS A 70 -1.99 10.99 -30.22
N ARG A 71 -2.18 12.21 -30.73
CA ARG A 71 -1.30 13.36 -30.49
C ARG A 71 -2.14 14.51 -29.96
N ARG A 72 -1.50 15.40 -29.16
CA ARG A 72 -2.13 16.67 -28.72
C ARG A 72 -3.45 16.52 -27.96
N LEU A 73 -3.66 15.42 -27.23
CA LEU A 73 -4.87 15.24 -26.43
C LEU A 73 -4.92 16.14 -25.18
N CYS A 74 -3.76 16.64 -24.72
CA CYS A 74 -3.70 17.52 -23.56
C CYS A 74 -3.58 18.99 -24.00
N PRO A 75 -4.24 19.94 -23.30
CA PRO A 75 -4.25 21.36 -23.70
C PRO A 75 -2.83 21.97 -23.81
N ASN A 76 -1.93 21.56 -22.91
CA ASN A 76 -0.57 22.10 -22.82
C ASN A 76 0.49 21.19 -23.49
N CYS A 77 0.08 20.33 -24.43
CA CYS A 77 1.00 19.42 -25.10
C CYS A 77 1.89 20.18 -26.10
N LYS A 78 3.23 20.10 -25.93
CA LYS A 78 4.19 20.62 -26.93
C LYS A 78 3.91 20.02 -28.32
N ARG A 79 4.12 20.82 -29.37
CA ARG A 79 3.87 20.42 -30.78
C ARG A 79 4.52 19.05 -31.06
N SER A 80 3.75 18.15 -31.69
CA SER A 80 4.15 16.81 -32.14
C SER A 80 4.34 15.70 -31.09
N ARG A 81 4.18 15.95 -29.78
CA ARG A 81 4.32 14.90 -28.76
C ARG A 81 3.18 13.88 -28.82
N PHE A 82 3.54 12.60 -28.89
CA PHE A 82 2.57 11.51 -28.76
C PHE A 82 2.06 11.40 -27.32
N CYS A 83 0.77 11.09 -27.18
CA CYS A 83 0.10 11.03 -25.89
C CYS A 83 0.75 9.99 -24.94
N TRP A 84 1.32 8.92 -25.48
CA TRP A 84 1.96 7.88 -24.68
C TRP A 84 3.14 8.34 -23.82
N SER A 85 3.79 9.42 -24.23
CA SER A 85 4.89 10.03 -23.47
C SER A 85 4.41 11.12 -22.50
N CYS A 86 3.11 11.41 -22.47
CA CYS A 86 2.47 12.43 -21.64
C CYS A 86 1.83 11.80 -20.39
N SER A 87 1.95 12.46 -19.24
CA SER A 87 1.30 12.05 -17.99
C SER A 87 -0.22 12.23 -18.02
N ALA A 88 -0.73 13.18 -18.81
CA ALA A 88 -2.16 13.44 -18.93
C ALA A 88 -2.90 12.32 -19.68
N CYS A 89 -2.20 11.44 -20.41
CA CYS A 89 -2.80 10.33 -21.18
C CYS A 89 -3.80 9.52 -20.34
N ASN A 90 -3.49 9.30 -19.06
CA ASN A 90 -4.34 8.49 -18.19
C ASN A 90 -5.72 9.09 -17.93
N SER A 91 -5.90 10.40 -18.14
CA SER A 91 -7.16 11.10 -17.89
C SER A 91 -7.83 11.65 -19.15
N VAL A 92 -7.07 11.90 -20.23
CA VAL A 92 -7.61 12.52 -21.44
C VAL A 92 -7.74 11.59 -22.64
N CYS A 93 -7.07 10.43 -22.63
CA CYS A 93 -7.08 9.56 -23.80
C CYS A 93 -8.40 8.79 -23.93
N PRO A 94 -9.12 8.89 -25.07
CA PRO A 94 -10.38 8.17 -25.26
C PRO A 94 -10.16 6.65 -25.26
N ASP A 95 -9.05 6.18 -25.85
CA ASP A 95 -8.68 4.75 -25.88
C ASP A 95 -7.89 4.31 -24.63
N PHE A 96 -8.00 5.06 -23.53
CA PHE A 96 -7.32 4.72 -22.30
C PHE A 96 -7.86 3.41 -21.73
N VAL A 97 -6.97 2.45 -21.57
CA VAL A 97 -7.25 1.22 -20.83
C VAL A 97 -6.12 1.00 -19.84
N LYS A 98 -6.46 0.93 -18.54
CA LYS A 98 -5.47 0.78 -17.47
C LYS A 98 -4.78 -0.58 -17.53
N GLU A 99 -3.45 -0.56 -17.62
CA GLU A 99 -2.57 -1.72 -17.43
C GLU A 99 -2.04 -1.76 -16.00
N SER A 100 -2.19 -2.93 -15.37
CA SER A 100 -1.50 -3.26 -14.12
C SER A 100 -0.25 -4.09 -14.40
N CYS A 101 0.86 -3.75 -13.74
CA CYS A 101 2.12 -4.47 -13.90
C CYS A 101 1.99 -5.95 -13.47
N LYS A 102 2.22 -6.88 -14.39
CA LYS A 102 2.12 -8.32 -14.14
C LYS A 102 3.09 -8.81 -13.04
N ARG A 103 4.27 -8.19 -12.92
CA ARG A 103 5.27 -8.55 -11.89
C ARG A 103 4.81 -8.31 -10.46
N LEU A 104 3.85 -7.39 -10.26
CA LEU A 104 3.30 -7.12 -8.92
C LEU A 104 2.33 -8.22 -8.46
N LYS A 105 1.90 -9.12 -9.37
CA LYS A 105 1.04 -10.27 -9.02
C LYS A 105 1.84 -11.43 -8.41
N THR A 106 3.16 -11.42 -8.57
CA THR A 106 4.06 -12.48 -8.11
C THR A 106 5.05 -11.92 -7.09
N ALA A 107 5.59 -12.78 -6.21
CA ALA A 107 6.63 -12.37 -5.28
C ALA A 107 7.82 -11.72 -6.03
N PRO A 108 8.41 -10.62 -5.51
CA PRO A 108 8.17 -10.02 -4.20
C PRO A 108 7.04 -8.96 -4.14
N TYR A 109 6.17 -8.86 -5.14
CA TYR A 109 5.04 -7.91 -5.21
C TYR A 109 5.44 -6.43 -5.21
N VAL A 110 6.71 -6.12 -5.39
CA VAL A 110 7.27 -4.76 -5.35
C VAL A 110 8.25 -4.53 -6.50
N CYS A 111 8.59 -3.27 -6.72
CA CYS A 111 9.49 -2.75 -7.73
C CYS A 111 10.91 -2.52 -7.21
N ASN A 112 11.19 -2.79 -5.93
CA ASN A 112 12.54 -2.81 -5.37
C ASN A 112 13.45 -3.67 -6.27
N GLY A 113 14.59 -3.12 -6.68
CA GLY A 113 15.53 -3.80 -7.57
C GLY A 113 15.03 -4.12 -9.00
N CYS A 114 13.86 -3.64 -9.43
CA CYS A 114 13.29 -4.01 -10.73
C CYS A 114 14.18 -3.57 -11.91
N SER A 115 14.56 -4.50 -12.79
CA SER A 115 15.44 -4.24 -13.94
C SER A 115 14.88 -3.24 -14.94
N ASP A 116 13.55 -3.19 -15.09
CA ASP A 116 12.87 -2.27 -16.00
C ASP A 116 12.55 -0.91 -15.37
N PHE A 117 12.95 -0.66 -14.12
CA PHE A 117 12.61 0.57 -13.39
C PHE A 117 12.90 1.85 -14.19
N LYS A 118 14.04 1.89 -14.89
CA LYS A 118 14.51 3.04 -15.67
C LYS A 118 13.67 3.35 -16.91
N LYS A 119 12.88 2.38 -17.41
CA LYS A 119 12.01 2.55 -18.60
C LYS A 119 10.52 2.34 -18.30
N CYS A 120 10.17 1.93 -17.07
CA CYS A 120 8.80 1.64 -16.68
C CYS A 120 8.03 2.94 -16.41
N THR A 121 6.89 3.10 -17.09
CA THR A 121 5.96 4.22 -16.90
C THR A 121 4.74 3.86 -16.05
N LEU A 122 4.59 2.58 -15.69
CA LEU A 122 3.46 2.10 -14.89
C LEU A 122 3.56 2.58 -13.44
N GLU A 123 2.47 2.38 -12.68
CA GLU A 123 2.44 2.65 -11.25
C GLU A 123 3.46 1.72 -10.58
N LYS A 124 4.32 2.31 -9.76
CA LYS A 124 5.37 1.60 -9.06
C LYS A 124 4.90 1.25 -7.66
N CYS A 125 5.39 0.15 -7.13
CA CYS A 125 5.06 -0.32 -5.79
C CYS A 125 6.35 -0.60 -5.03
N PHE A 126 6.57 -0.05 -3.85
CA PHE A 126 7.82 -0.22 -3.10
C PHE A 126 7.56 -0.64 -1.68
N TYR A 127 8.46 -1.44 -1.14
CA TYR A 127 8.60 -1.59 0.30
C TYR A 127 9.70 -0.64 0.80
N GLN A 128 9.42 0.11 1.87
CA GLN A 128 10.35 1.04 2.50
C GLN A 128 10.29 0.85 4.02
N ALA A 129 11.40 0.41 4.62
CA ALA A 129 11.47 0.04 6.03
C ALA A 129 10.96 1.14 6.98
N ALA A 130 11.39 2.39 6.76
CA ALA A 130 10.99 3.52 7.61
C ALA A 130 9.48 3.78 7.57
N THR A 131 8.85 3.62 6.41
CA THR A 131 7.40 3.79 6.28
C THR A 131 6.66 2.63 6.93
N ALA A 132 7.11 1.39 6.71
CA ALA A 132 6.54 0.19 7.33
C ALA A 132 6.59 0.27 8.87
N GLU A 133 7.73 0.68 9.44
CA GLU A 133 7.87 0.88 10.88
C GLU A 133 6.91 1.95 11.42
N LYS A 134 6.83 3.10 10.73
CA LYS A 134 5.95 4.20 11.14
C LYS A 134 4.49 3.75 11.15
N GLU A 135 4.04 3.09 10.09
CA GLU A 135 2.68 2.56 9.97
C GLU A 135 2.40 1.50 11.05
N TYR A 136 3.34 0.56 11.24
CA TYR A 136 3.23 -0.47 12.28
C TYR A 136 3.08 0.13 13.68
N ARG A 137 3.91 1.13 14.04
CA ARG A 137 3.82 1.81 15.34
C ARG A 137 2.52 2.58 15.50
N GLN A 138 2.02 3.21 14.44
CA GLN A 138 0.74 3.91 14.46
C GLN A 138 -0.39 2.92 14.74
N ILE A 139 -0.48 1.83 13.98
CA ILE A 139 -1.49 0.77 14.19
C ILE A 139 -1.38 0.20 15.61
N LEU A 140 -0.15 -0.04 16.10
CA LEU A 140 0.07 -0.56 17.45
C LEU A 140 -0.40 0.42 18.54
N SER A 141 -0.18 1.71 18.33
CA SER A 141 -0.67 2.77 19.22
C SER A 141 -2.19 2.84 19.21
N GLU A 142 -2.81 2.88 18.03
CA GLU A 142 -4.27 2.92 17.86
C GLU A 142 -4.94 1.70 18.50
N ALA A 143 -4.39 0.49 18.29
CA ALA A 143 -4.91 -0.73 18.90
C ALA A 143 -4.80 -0.74 20.44
N ARG A 144 -3.84 -0.01 21.01
CA ARG A 144 -3.59 0.05 22.47
C ARG A 144 -4.22 1.24 23.16
N GLN A 145 -4.71 2.23 22.41
CA GLN A 145 -5.43 3.38 22.97
C GLN A 145 -6.76 2.97 23.63
N GLY A 146 -7.28 1.77 23.34
CA GLY A 146 -8.50 1.27 23.94
C GLY A 146 -9.71 2.13 23.58
N ILE A 147 -10.75 2.06 24.42
CA ILE A 147 -11.94 2.90 24.24
C ILE A 147 -11.60 4.30 24.80
N SER A 148 -11.65 5.33 23.96
CA SER A 148 -11.42 6.74 24.34
C SER A 148 -12.63 7.34 25.07
N LEU A 149 -13.19 6.63 26.05
CA LEU A 149 -14.26 7.13 26.90
C LEU A 149 -13.72 7.37 28.31
N SER A 150 -14.01 8.54 28.85
CA SER A 150 -13.80 8.85 30.27
C SER A 150 -14.75 8.03 31.14
N GLU A 151 -14.40 7.87 32.41
CA GLU A 151 -15.25 7.17 33.38
C GLU A 151 -16.65 7.81 33.51
N ALA A 152 -16.73 9.13 33.35
CA ALA A 152 -18.00 9.86 33.31
C ALA A 152 -18.85 9.51 32.07
N GLU A 153 -18.24 9.41 30.90
CA GLU A 153 -18.93 9.01 29.66
C GLU A 153 -19.38 7.55 29.71
N VAL A 154 -18.55 6.66 30.26
CA VAL A 154 -18.94 5.26 30.48
C VAL A 154 -20.13 5.17 31.43
N LYS A 155 -20.10 5.92 32.54
CA LYS A 155 -21.20 5.95 33.51
C LYS A 155 -22.48 6.55 32.91
N TYR A 156 -22.35 7.57 32.08
CA TYR A 156 -23.48 8.15 31.34
C TYR A 156 -24.08 7.16 30.35
N LEU A 157 -23.26 6.43 29.59
CA LEU A 157 -23.76 5.37 28.70
C LEU A 157 -24.44 4.25 29.49
N ASP A 158 -23.88 3.87 30.64
CA ASP A 158 -24.47 2.88 31.54
C ASP A 158 -25.86 3.31 32.05
N THR A 159 -26.03 4.57 32.45
CA THR A 159 -27.35 5.06 32.91
C THR A 159 -28.40 5.06 31.80
N LEU A 160 -28.00 5.21 30.54
CA LEU A 160 -28.91 5.16 29.39
C LEU A 160 -29.25 3.72 28.99
N ILE A 161 -28.25 2.85 28.94
CA ILE A 161 -28.36 1.52 28.31
C ILE A 161 -28.83 0.47 29.31
N SER A 162 -28.28 0.43 30.52
CA SER A 162 -28.55 -0.63 31.50
C SER A 162 -30.04 -0.78 31.85
N PRO A 163 -30.83 0.31 32.06
CA PRO A 163 -32.27 0.18 32.32
C PRO A 163 -33.06 -0.46 31.17
N LEU A 164 -32.63 -0.26 29.92
CA LEU A 164 -33.30 -0.80 28.73
C LEU A 164 -32.96 -2.28 28.52
N ILE A 165 -31.70 -2.66 28.78
CA ILE A 165 -31.29 -4.06 28.81
C ILE A 165 -32.05 -4.82 29.90
N MET A 166 -32.18 -4.23 31.10
CA MET A 166 -32.94 -4.83 32.20
C MET A 166 -34.43 -5.00 31.89
N LYS A 167 -34.98 -4.22 30.95
CA LYS A 167 -36.34 -4.38 30.40
C LYS A 167 -36.44 -5.43 29.28
N GLY A 168 -35.34 -6.13 28.96
CA GLY A 168 -35.28 -7.17 27.95
C GLY A 168 -35.07 -6.69 26.52
N GLN A 169 -34.72 -5.41 26.31
CA GLN A 169 -34.41 -4.91 24.97
C GLN A 169 -33.01 -5.36 24.53
N SER A 170 -32.88 -5.79 23.28
CA SER A 170 -31.57 -6.12 22.70
C SER A 170 -30.80 -4.84 22.32
N LEU A 171 -29.47 -4.91 22.31
CA LEU A 171 -28.62 -3.77 21.91
C LEU A 171 -28.98 -3.22 20.53
N ASN A 172 -29.29 -4.10 19.57
CA ASN A 172 -29.70 -3.67 18.22
C ASN A 172 -31.00 -2.87 18.24
N HIS A 173 -31.95 -3.23 19.11
CA HIS A 173 -33.20 -2.49 19.28
C HIS A 173 -32.93 -1.14 19.95
N ILE A 174 -32.12 -1.12 21.01
CA ILE A 174 -31.74 0.11 21.73
C ILE A 174 -31.04 1.11 20.79
N CYS A 175 -30.12 0.65 19.95
CA CYS A 175 -29.37 1.52 19.03
C CYS A 175 -30.14 1.96 17.78
N ALA A 176 -31.25 1.31 17.44
CA ALA A 176 -32.08 1.65 16.29
C ALA A 176 -33.32 2.49 16.64
N SER A 177 -33.56 2.72 17.93
CA SER A 177 -34.64 3.56 18.46
C SER A 177 -34.20 5.02 18.57
#